data_AF-D3JVG9-F1
#
_entry.id   AF-D3JVG9-F1
#
_cell.length_a   1.000
_cell.length_b   1.000
_cell.length_c   1.000
_cell.angle_alpha   90.00
_cell.angle_beta   90.00
_cell.angle_gamma   90.00
#
_symmetry.space_group_name_H-M   'P 1'
#
loop_
_entity.id
_entity.type
_entity.pdbx_description
1 polymer ?
#
loop_
_entity_poly.entity_id
_entity_poly.type
_entity_poly.pdbx_seq_one_letter_code
_entity_poly.pdbx_strand_id
1 'polypeptide(L)'
;LAGVVAVEITGGPDVPFHPGRKDAPEPPPEGRLPDATKGCDHLRDVFGKTMGLSDKDIVALSGGHTLGRCHKERSGFEGPWTPNPLIFDNSYFTVLLGGDQEGLLMLPSDKALLDDPVFRPLVEKYAADEDAFFADYAEAHMRLSELGFAEA
;
A
#
# COMPACT_ATOMS: atom_id res chain seq x y z
N LEU A 1 -14.59 4.35 -6.42
CA LEU A 1 -14.41 4.91 -7.79
C LEU A 1 -13.21 5.84 -7.88
N ALA A 2 -13.14 6.97 -7.17
CA ALA A 2 -12.01 7.90 -7.30
C ALA A 2 -10.63 7.26 -7.06
N GLY A 3 -10.48 6.41 -6.03
CA GLY A 3 -9.23 5.68 -5.78
C GLY A 3 -8.84 4.70 -6.90
N VAL A 4 -9.82 4.04 -7.52
CA VAL A 4 -9.61 3.16 -8.69
C VAL A 4 -9.10 3.97 -9.88
N VAL A 5 -9.78 5.08 -10.19
CA VAL A 5 -9.40 5.95 -11.33
C VAL A 5 -8.02 6.59 -11.10
N ALA A 6 -7.65 6.89 -9.86
CA ALA A 6 -6.33 7.44 -9.55
C ALA A 6 -5.20 6.44 -9.88
N VAL A 7 -5.41 5.14 -9.65
CA VAL A 7 -4.47 4.08 -10.04
C VAL A 7 -4.41 3.94 -11.56
N GLU A 8 -5.58 3.86 -12.22
CA GLU A 8 -5.68 3.71 -13.67
C GLU A 8 -5.01 4.88 -14.42
N ILE A 9 -5.33 6.13 -14.06
CA ILE A 9 -4.84 7.31 -14.78
C ILE A 9 -3.33 7.54 -14.64
N THR A 10 -2.71 6.92 -13.64
CA THR A 10 -1.26 6.98 -13.40
C THR A 10 -0.50 5.80 -14.02
N GLY A 11 -1.19 4.92 -14.76
CA GLY A 11 -0.61 3.79 -15.48
C GLY A 11 -0.64 2.47 -14.72
N GLY A 12 -1.32 2.41 -13.57
CA GLY A 12 -1.44 1.20 -12.76
C GLY A 12 -2.50 0.22 -13.31
N PRO A 13 -2.72 -0.89 -12.59
CA PRO A 13 -3.65 -1.94 -13.05
C PRO A 13 -5.12 -1.52 -12.95
N ASP A 14 -5.94 -2.14 -13.79
CA ASP A 14 -7.40 -2.02 -13.73
C ASP A 14 -7.94 -2.71 -12.47
N VAL A 15 -8.39 -1.91 -11.49
CA VAL A 15 -9.04 -2.43 -10.27
C VAL A 15 -10.55 -2.54 -10.50
N PRO A 16 -11.16 -3.73 -10.34
CA PRO A 16 -12.61 -3.87 -10.47
C PRO A 16 -13.37 -2.96 -9.50
N PHE A 17 -14.49 -2.40 -9.95
CA PHE A 17 -15.35 -1.55 -9.14
C PHE A 17 -16.80 -2.04 -9.15
N HIS A 18 -17.31 -2.37 -7.96
CA HIS A 18 -18.71 -2.68 -7.75
C HIS A 18 -19.42 -1.52 -6.99
N PRO A 19 -20.48 -0.92 -7.58
CA PRO A 19 -21.27 0.10 -6.90
C PRO A 19 -22.21 -0.53 -5.86
N GLY A 20 -22.73 0.29 -4.93
CA GLY A 20 -23.78 -0.12 -4.00
C GLY A 20 -23.46 0.07 -2.52
N ARG A 21 -22.22 0.49 -2.18
CA ARG A 21 -21.88 0.91 -0.81
C ARG A 21 -22.88 1.96 -0.34
N LYS A 22 -23.38 1.80 0.87
CA LYS A 22 -24.28 2.75 1.53
C LYS A 22 -23.47 3.64 2.45
N ASP A 23 -23.80 4.92 2.49
CA ASP A 23 -23.18 5.84 3.43
C ASP A 23 -23.53 5.42 4.86
N ALA A 24 -22.49 5.28 5.70
CA ALA A 24 -22.66 4.99 7.11
C ALA A 24 -23.08 6.27 7.86
N PRO A 25 -23.99 6.17 8.85
CA PRO A 25 -24.45 7.35 9.60
C PRO A 25 -23.38 7.89 10.56
N GLU A 26 -22.46 7.02 11.00
CA GLU A 26 -21.47 7.34 12.03
C GLU A 26 -20.06 6.94 11.56
N PRO A 27 -19.03 7.74 11.88
CA PRO A 27 -17.65 7.37 11.61
C PRO A 27 -17.15 6.28 12.57
N PRO A 28 -16.12 5.50 12.19
CA PRO A 28 -15.44 4.62 13.14
C PRO A 28 -14.62 5.44 14.16
N PRO A 29 -14.27 4.86 15.32
CA PRO A 29 -13.35 5.49 16.27
C PRO A 29 -11.95 5.67 15.67
N GLU A 30 -11.24 6.68 16.15
CA GLU A 30 -9.85 6.97 15.79
C GLU A 30 -8.89 5.82 16.20
N GLY A 31 -7.70 5.77 15.57
CA GLY A 31 -6.61 4.88 15.99
C GLY A 31 -6.57 3.53 15.27
N ARG A 32 -7.38 3.33 14.23
CA ARG A 32 -7.43 2.09 13.45
C ARG A 32 -6.47 2.05 12.25
N LEU A 33 -5.96 3.19 11.82
CA LEU A 33 -5.02 3.27 10.70
C LEU A 33 -3.59 2.89 11.13
N PRO A 34 -2.75 2.37 10.22
CA PRO A 34 -1.39 1.96 10.56
C PRO A 34 -0.53 3.15 10.98
N ASP A 35 0.43 2.88 11.87
CA ASP A 35 1.40 3.86 12.38
C ASP A 35 2.71 3.66 11.62
N ALA A 36 3.13 4.70 10.91
CA ALA A 36 4.31 4.68 10.06
C ALA A 36 5.61 4.33 10.80
N THR A 37 5.65 4.51 12.12
CA THR A 37 6.83 4.28 12.98
C THR A 37 6.97 2.84 13.48
N LYS A 38 5.95 2.00 13.25
CA LYS A 38 5.91 0.60 13.71
C LYS A 38 6.25 -0.39 12.59
N GLY A 39 6.56 -1.62 12.99
CA GLY A 39 6.97 -2.71 12.09
C GLY A 39 5.89 -3.78 11.82
N CYS A 40 6.34 -4.95 11.40
CA CYS A 40 5.51 -6.02 10.82
C CYS A 40 4.39 -6.55 11.72
N ASP A 41 4.62 -6.66 13.04
CA ASP A 41 3.57 -7.07 13.98
C ASP A 41 2.38 -6.10 13.95
N HIS A 42 2.67 -4.79 13.92
CA HIS A 42 1.63 -3.76 13.83
C HIS A 42 0.92 -3.80 12.47
N LEU A 43 1.65 -4.05 11.38
CA LEU A 43 1.04 -4.23 10.06
C LEU A 43 0.06 -5.42 10.07
N ARG A 44 0.44 -6.56 10.65
CA ARG A 44 -0.45 -7.73 10.77
C ARG A 44 -1.62 -7.49 11.72
N ASP A 45 -1.45 -6.71 12.79
CA ASP A 45 -2.54 -6.34 13.69
C ASP A 45 -3.61 -5.49 12.96
N VAL A 46 -3.16 -4.52 12.16
CA VAL A 46 -4.06 -3.63 11.42
C VAL A 46 -4.65 -4.33 10.21
N PHE A 47 -3.84 -4.76 9.26
CA PHE A 47 -4.33 -5.33 8.00
C PHE A 47 -4.85 -6.75 8.18
N GLY A 48 -4.14 -7.59 8.93
CA GLY A 48 -4.53 -8.98 9.14
C GLY A 48 -5.70 -9.11 10.11
N LYS A 49 -5.48 -8.78 11.38
CA LYS A 49 -6.48 -9.04 12.44
C LYS A 49 -7.70 -8.12 12.35
N THR A 50 -7.51 -6.86 11.96
CA THR A 50 -8.62 -5.88 11.93
C THR A 50 -9.32 -5.84 10.57
N MET A 51 -8.56 -5.88 9.46
CA MET A 51 -9.14 -5.79 8.11
C MET A 51 -9.36 -7.16 7.43
N GLY A 52 -8.76 -8.24 7.93
CA GLY A 52 -8.90 -9.58 7.33
C GLY A 52 -8.07 -9.79 6.06
N LEU A 53 -7.04 -8.96 5.83
CA LEU A 53 -6.17 -9.01 4.65
C LEU A 53 -4.94 -9.90 4.89
N SER A 54 -4.47 -10.55 3.84
CA SER A 54 -3.32 -11.46 3.92
C SER A 54 -1.98 -10.73 3.94
N ASP A 55 -0.91 -11.44 4.31
CA ASP A 55 0.47 -10.93 4.19
C ASP A 55 0.82 -10.47 2.76
N LYS A 56 0.25 -11.14 1.74
CA LYS A 56 0.38 -10.75 0.33
C LYS A 56 -0.28 -9.39 0.05
N ASP A 57 -1.49 -9.21 0.57
CA ASP A 57 -2.23 -7.96 0.42
C ASP A 57 -1.49 -6.80 1.12
N ILE A 58 -0.88 -7.03 2.29
CA ILE A 58 -0.07 -6.03 3.00
C ILE A 58 1.05 -5.51 2.10
N VAL A 59 1.90 -6.40 1.58
CA VAL A 59 3.05 -6.00 0.78
C VAL A 59 2.63 -5.37 -0.55
N ALA A 60 1.59 -5.91 -1.20
CA ALA A 60 1.06 -5.33 -2.43
C ALA A 60 0.53 -3.91 -2.18
N LEU A 61 -0.33 -3.71 -1.17
CA LEU A 61 -0.90 -2.41 -0.84
C LEU A 61 0.14 -1.38 -0.41
N SER A 62 1.23 -1.79 0.26
CA SER A 62 2.39 -0.92 0.54
C SER A 62 2.99 -0.33 -0.73
N GLY A 63 2.93 -1.06 -1.86
CA GLY A 63 3.32 -0.56 -3.18
C GLY A 63 2.55 0.66 -3.65
N GLY A 64 1.41 1.01 -3.03
CA GLY A 64 0.70 2.27 -3.29
C GLY A 64 1.53 3.52 -3.01
N HIS A 65 2.56 3.43 -2.16
CA HIS A 65 3.56 4.50 -1.95
C HIS A 65 4.43 4.76 -3.19
N THR A 66 4.33 3.96 -4.25
CA THR A 66 4.93 4.29 -5.56
C THR A 66 4.47 5.65 -6.08
N LEU A 67 3.24 6.06 -5.70
CA LEU A 67 2.68 7.38 -5.95
C LEU A 67 2.79 8.31 -4.74
N GLY A 68 3.00 9.60 -5.04
CA GLY A 68 2.88 10.68 -4.07
C GLY A 68 4.11 10.86 -3.18
N ARG A 69 3.87 11.46 -2.01
CA ARG A 69 4.91 11.88 -1.06
C ARG A 69 4.35 12.16 0.33
N CYS A 70 5.22 12.10 1.33
CA CYS A 70 4.94 12.69 2.64
C CYS A 70 5.15 14.20 2.62
N HIS A 71 4.43 14.86 3.54
CA HIS A 71 4.48 16.29 3.80
C HIS A 71 4.66 16.52 5.30
N LYS A 72 5.61 17.40 5.65
CA LYS A 72 6.07 17.61 7.03
C LYS A 72 4.96 18.12 7.94
N GLU A 73 4.09 18.98 7.42
CA GLU A 73 2.95 19.56 8.14
C GLU A 73 1.79 18.59 8.37
N ARG A 74 1.83 17.40 7.75
CA ARG A 74 0.82 16.35 7.93
C ARG A 74 1.32 15.25 8.86
N SER A 75 2.34 14.52 8.39
CA SER A 75 2.85 13.31 9.06
C SER A 75 4.13 13.52 9.85
N GLY A 76 4.79 14.68 9.69
CA GLY A 76 6.16 14.91 10.17
C GLY A 76 7.25 14.37 9.23
N PHE A 77 6.94 13.40 8.36
CA PHE A 77 7.83 12.92 7.30
C PHE A 77 7.76 13.79 6.04
N GLU A 78 8.80 13.76 5.20
CA GLU A 78 8.88 14.59 4.00
C GLU A 78 9.59 13.86 2.86
N GLY A 79 9.02 13.98 1.65
CA GLY A 79 9.64 13.49 0.42
C GLY A 79 8.83 12.38 -0.27
N PRO A 80 9.05 12.16 -1.57
CA PRO A 80 8.46 11.05 -2.31
C PRO A 80 9.22 9.74 -2.03
N TRP A 81 8.56 8.60 -2.22
CA TRP A 81 9.25 7.29 -2.19
C TRP A 81 9.97 6.99 -3.50
N THR A 82 9.44 7.50 -4.62
CA THR A 82 9.96 7.21 -5.96
C THR A 82 10.38 8.50 -6.68
N PRO A 83 11.31 8.42 -7.66
CA PRO A 83 11.67 9.56 -8.50
C PRO A 83 10.51 10.09 -9.36
N ASN A 84 9.52 9.23 -9.65
CA ASN A 84 8.38 9.54 -10.51
C ASN A 84 7.05 9.41 -9.72
N PRO A 85 6.74 10.31 -8.78
CA PRO A 85 5.63 10.16 -7.83
C PRO A 85 4.22 10.27 -8.45
N LEU A 86 4.11 10.30 -9.78
CA LEU A 86 2.85 10.34 -10.54
C LEU A 86 2.73 9.19 -11.54
N ILE A 87 3.67 8.24 -11.52
CA ILE A 87 3.65 7.03 -12.35
C ILE A 87 3.47 5.85 -11.43
N PHE A 88 2.44 5.04 -11.68
CA PHE A 88 2.19 3.84 -10.91
C PHE A 88 2.98 2.69 -11.55
N ASP A 89 4.09 2.34 -10.93
CA ASP A 89 5.01 1.28 -11.35
C ASP A 89 5.55 0.54 -10.12
N ASN A 90 6.43 -0.45 -10.31
CA ASN A 90 7.06 -1.19 -9.22
C ASN A 90 8.25 -0.47 -8.55
N SER A 91 8.51 0.81 -8.84
CA SER A 91 9.67 1.55 -8.35
C SER A 91 9.75 1.61 -6.83
N TYR A 92 8.62 1.59 -6.12
CA TYR A 92 8.62 1.50 -4.65
C TYR A 92 9.48 0.33 -4.14
N PHE A 93 9.30 -0.87 -4.71
CA PHE A 93 10.03 -2.06 -4.27
C PHE A 93 11.50 -2.03 -4.71
N THR A 94 11.78 -1.51 -5.90
CA THR A 94 13.17 -1.40 -6.40
C THR A 94 13.98 -0.39 -5.56
N VAL A 95 13.38 0.75 -5.18
CA VAL A 95 14.00 1.73 -4.28
C VAL A 95 14.17 1.14 -2.89
N LEU A 96 13.17 0.45 -2.36
CA LEU A 96 13.22 -0.17 -1.03
C LEU A 96 14.39 -1.17 -0.91
N LEU A 97 14.59 -2.03 -1.92
CA LEU A 97 15.73 -2.96 -1.98
C LEU A 97 17.07 -2.27 -2.23
N GLY A 98 17.05 -1.12 -2.91
CA GLY A 98 18.24 -0.30 -3.16
C GLY A 98 18.80 0.41 -1.92
N GLY A 99 18.04 0.46 -0.83
CA GLY A 99 18.41 1.13 0.41
C GLY A 99 18.17 2.64 0.38
N ASP A 100 18.74 3.35 1.36
CA ASP A 100 18.53 4.79 1.52
C ASP A 100 19.21 5.58 0.39
N GLN A 101 18.40 6.32 -0.39
CA GLN A 101 18.83 7.15 -1.51
C GLN A 101 18.55 8.63 -1.23
N GLU A 102 19.46 9.51 -1.63
CA GLU A 102 19.30 10.96 -1.42
C GLU A 102 18.05 11.48 -2.13
N GLY A 103 17.20 12.20 -1.39
CA GLY A 103 15.97 12.79 -1.92
C GLY A 103 14.74 11.87 -1.93
N LEU A 104 14.90 10.59 -1.57
CA LEU A 104 13.79 9.63 -1.45
C LEU A 104 13.52 9.26 0.01
N LEU A 105 12.26 8.95 0.29
CA LEU A 105 11.76 8.57 1.61
C LEU A 105 11.60 7.06 1.72
N MET A 106 11.93 6.50 2.89
CA MET A 106 11.48 5.19 3.34
C MET A 106 11.08 5.28 4.81
N LEU A 107 9.82 4.99 5.12
CA LEU A 107 9.32 4.99 6.49
C LEU A 107 9.82 3.75 7.26
N PRO A 108 9.82 3.78 8.61
CA PRO A 108 10.09 2.57 9.40
C PRO A 108 9.18 1.39 9.02
N SER A 109 7.91 1.64 8.74
CA SER A 109 6.95 0.63 8.26
C SER A 109 7.30 0.05 6.89
N ASP A 110 7.84 0.83 5.95
CA ASP A 110 8.32 0.33 4.65
C ASP A 110 9.56 -0.56 4.85
N LYS A 111 10.52 -0.08 5.65
CA LYS A 111 11.76 -0.82 5.94
C LYS A 111 11.50 -2.15 6.63
N ALA A 112 10.48 -2.21 7.48
CA ALA A 112 10.11 -3.43 8.18
C ALA A 112 9.76 -4.59 7.22
N LEU A 113 9.27 -4.30 6.01
CA LEU A 113 8.98 -5.33 5.00
C LEU A 113 10.22 -6.15 4.61
N LEU A 114 11.42 -5.59 4.76
CA LEU A 114 12.69 -6.26 4.46
C LEU A 114 13.17 -7.21 5.58
N ASP A 115 12.67 -7.03 6.81
CA ASP A 115 13.10 -7.79 7.97
C ASP A 115 12.25 -9.05 8.20
N ASP A 116 11.08 -9.14 7.55
CA ASP A 116 10.12 -10.22 7.76
C ASP A 116 10.28 -11.35 6.72
N PRO A 117 10.34 -12.62 7.15
CA PRO A 117 10.60 -13.76 6.27
C PRO A 117 9.46 -14.06 5.29
N VAL A 118 8.26 -13.53 5.50
CA VAL A 118 7.12 -13.67 4.57
C VAL A 118 7.03 -12.46 3.65
N PHE A 119 7.24 -11.25 4.19
CA PHE A 119 7.13 -10.03 3.38
C PHE A 119 8.29 -9.84 2.41
N ARG A 120 9.53 -10.12 2.84
CA ARG A 120 10.70 -9.86 1.99
C ARG A 120 10.68 -10.63 0.67
N PRO A 121 10.32 -11.93 0.59
CA PRO A 121 10.18 -12.62 -0.69
C PRO A 121 9.15 -11.97 -1.63
N LEU A 122 8.09 -11.35 -1.10
CA LEU A 122 7.11 -10.62 -1.90
C LEU A 122 7.68 -9.28 -2.40
N VAL A 123 8.43 -8.56 -1.57
CA VAL A 123 9.16 -7.35 -2.00
C VAL A 123 10.12 -7.69 -3.14
N GLU A 124 10.91 -8.76 -3.00
CA GLU A 124 11.84 -9.23 -4.03
C GLU A 124 11.10 -9.66 -5.32
N LYS A 125 9.97 -10.36 -5.18
CA LYS A 125 9.10 -10.73 -6.30
C LYS A 125 8.62 -9.49 -7.06
N TYR A 126 8.03 -8.51 -6.35
CA TYR A 126 7.44 -7.33 -6.99
C TYR A 126 8.48 -6.39 -7.58
N ALA A 127 9.68 -6.29 -6.98
CA ALA A 127 10.79 -5.56 -7.57
C ALA A 127 11.30 -6.21 -8.87
N ALA A 128 11.22 -7.54 -9.00
CA ALA A 128 11.69 -8.27 -10.17
C ALA A 128 10.62 -8.40 -11.28
N ASP A 129 9.34 -8.35 -10.91
CA ASP A 129 8.21 -8.62 -11.80
C ASP A 129 7.05 -7.65 -11.51
N GLU A 130 6.94 -6.61 -12.35
CA GLU A 130 5.90 -5.60 -12.25
C GLU A 130 4.51 -6.15 -12.58
N ASP A 131 4.40 -7.07 -13.53
CA ASP A 131 3.11 -7.69 -13.87
C ASP A 131 2.56 -8.47 -12.67
N ALA A 132 3.45 -9.16 -11.95
CA ALA A 132 3.07 -9.87 -10.74
C ALA A 132 2.68 -8.91 -9.60
N PHE A 133 3.34 -7.75 -9.48
CA PHE A 133 2.91 -6.68 -8.57
C PHE A 133 1.53 -6.15 -8.95
N PHE A 134 1.30 -5.83 -10.22
CA PHE A 134 0.04 -5.27 -10.71
C PHE A 134 -1.13 -6.22 -10.48
N ALA A 135 -0.95 -7.51 -10.77
CA ALA A 135 -1.96 -8.53 -10.51
C ALA A 135 -2.34 -8.60 -9.02
N ASP A 136 -1.33 -8.69 -8.13
CA ASP A 136 -1.57 -8.78 -6.69
C ASP A 136 -2.09 -7.46 -6.10
N TYR A 137 -1.69 -6.30 -6.63
CA TYR A 137 -2.19 -4.99 -6.22
C TYR A 137 -3.66 -4.80 -6.59
N ALA A 138 -4.06 -5.18 -7.80
CA ALA A 138 -5.46 -5.07 -8.22
C ALA A 138 -6.38 -5.92 -7.34
N GLU A 139 -5.96 -7.14 -7.01
CA GLU A 139 -6.67 -8.05 -6.12
C GLU A 139 -6.78 -7.47 -4.70
N ALA A 140 -5.67 -6.97 -4.15
CA ALA A 140 -5.63 -6.42 -2.80
C ALA A 140 -6.41 -5.08 -2.68
N HIS A 141 -6.32 -4.20 -3.68
CA HIS A 141 -7.06 -2.94 -3.71
C HIS A 141 -8.56 -3.21 -3.82
N MET A 142 -8.99 -4.18 -4.66
CA MET A 142 -10.39 -4.58 -4.73
C MET A 142 -10.90 -5.02 -3.35
N ARG A 143 -10.20 -5.95 -2.69
CA ARG A 143 -10.53 -6.41 -1.32
C ARG A 143 -10.61 -5.26 -0.33
N LEU A 144 -9.59 -4.39 -0.30
CA LEU A 144 -9.56 -3.22 0.58
C LEU A 144 -10.76 -2.31 0.34
N SER A 145 -11.10 -2.07 -0.93
CA SER A 145 -12.22 -1.20 -1.27
C SER A 145 -13.56 -1.80 -0.85
N GLU A 146 -13.68 -3.13 -0.79
CA GLU A 146 -14.94 -3.87 -0.55
C GLU A 146 -15.11 -4.39 0.88
N LEU A 147 -14.19 -4.03 1.80
CA LEU A 147 -14.29 -4.39 3.22
C LEU A 147 -15.68 -4.04 3.79
N GLY A 148 -16.43 -5.07 4.18
CA GLY A 148 -17.76 -4.96 4.79
C GLY A 148 -18.91 -4.61 3.83
N PHE A 149 -18.71 -4.63 2.51
CA PHE A 149 -19.74 -4.23 1.54
C PHE A 149 -20.58 -5.40 0.96
N ALA A 150 -19.96 -6.50 0.53
CA ALA A 150 -20.61 -7.72 0.06
C ALA A 150 -20.02 -8.92 0.82
N GLU A 151 -20.69 -10.09 0.82
CA GLU A 151 -20.15 -11.30 1.47
C GLU A 151 -18.71 -11.54 0.99
N ALA A 152 -17.76 -11.34 1.90
CA ALA A 152 -16.33 -11.58 1.71
C ALA A 152 -15.99 -13.01 2.12
#